data_AF-A0A8J8NM42-F1
#
_entry.id   AF-A0A8J8NM42-F1
#
_cell.length_a   1.000
_cell.length_b   1.000
_cell.length_c   1.000
_cell.angle_alpha   90.00
_cell.angle_beta   90.00
_cell.angle_gamma   90.00
#
_symmetry.space_group_name_H-M   'P 1'
#
loop_
_entity.id
_entity.type
_entity.pdbx_description
1 polymer ?
#
loop_
_entity_poly.entity_id
_entity_poly.type
_entity_poly.pdbx_seq_one_letter_code
_entity_poly.pdbx_strand_id
1 'polypeptide(L)'
;MFKKILLSVLSLAAVATCADQQQQQLPVFRINLQNAPEDRFKDPVTHFKPQITKLLDEYEPYFPTQIVKMFEYFDWVIQWYHPERYAEIAGISKVIGAENHIVLMVNYVYEFESFCTSLIAKQKDGLIIHMRMLDFDFPDETRNITYIAQFYDGDQYKYESVMFGGLAAMQTGFKRNAFSISINQREPSDQKDWVDWLQNAGMIFLSYNQAAWLIRDTLYECEDYACAFKKLSTIYRSTHPL
;
A
#
# COMPACT_ATOMS: atom_id res chain seq x y z
N MET A 1 -28.86 -26.03 28.35
CA MET A 1 -28.89 -27.49 28.14
C MET A 1 -29.41 -27.75 26.74
N PHE A 2 -28.55 -28.31 25.87
CA PHE A 2 -28.82 -29.20 24.72
C PHE A 2 -30.28 -29.25 24.18
N LYS A 3 -30.50 -29.05 22.88
CA LYS A 3 -29.93 -29.87 21.80
C LYS A 3 -29.85 -29.11 20.46
N LYS A 4 -28.68 -29.26 19.84
CA LYS A 4 -28.41 -29.17 18.40
C LYS A 4 -29.17 -30.26 17.63
N ILE A 5 -29.41 -30.03 16.35
CA ILE A 5 -28.99 -30.85 15.19
C ILE A 5 -30.05 -30.76 14.09
N LEU A 6 -29.61 -30.32 12.90
CA LEU A 6 -29.93 -30.82 11.56
C LEU A 6 -30.21 -29.70 10.55
N LEU A 7 -29.14 -29.05 10.08
CA LEU A 7 -29.08 -28.40 8.75
C LEU A 7 -27.60 -28.27 8.33
N SER A 8 -26.91 -29.41 8.39
CA SER A 8 -25.62 -29.62 7.73
C SER A 8 -25.86 -30.75 6.74
N VAL A 9 -25.87 -30.42 5.43
CA VAL A 9 -25.62 -31.30 4.26
C VAL A 9 -26.00 -30.61 2.92
N LEU A 10 -26.62 -29.42 2.91
CA LEU A 10 -27.02 -28.75 1.65
C LEU A 10 -26.04 -27.69 1.09
N SER A 11 -24.75 -27.72 1.47
CA SER A 11 -23.76 -26.74 1.00
C SER A 11 -22.57 -27.30 0.22
N LEU A 12 -22.58 -28.57 -0.20
CA LEU A 12 -21.51 -29.13 -1.05
C LEU A 12 -21.85 -29.22 -2.55
N ALA A 13 -23.07 -28.88 -2.98
CA ALA A 13 -23.45 -28.91 -4.39
C ALA A 13 -23.34 -27.54 -5.11
N ALA A 14 -22.96 -26.48 -4.40
CA ALA A 14 -22.79 -25.13 -4.96
C ALA A 14 -21.31 -24.73 -5.20
N VAL A 15 -20.37 -25.67 -5.08
CA VAL A 15 -18.93 -25.41 -5.29
C VAL A 15 -18.49 -25.68 -6.74
N ALA A 16 -19.39 -26.11 -7.63
CA ALA A 16 -19.04 -26.51 -9.00
C ALA A 16 -19.49 -25.52 -10.10
N THR A 17 -19.97 -24.31 -9.75
CA THR A 17 -20.39 -23.31 -10.75
C THR A 17 -19.90 -21.88 -10.46
N CYS A 18 -18.70 -21.73 -9.87
CA CYS A 18 -18.04 -20.42 -9.74
C CYS A 18 -16.63 -20.42 -10.34
N ALA A 19 -16.48 -21.00 -11.53
CA ALA A 19 -15.22 -20.97 -12.27
C ALA A 19 -15.45 -20.49 -13.70
N ASP A 20 -16.05 -19.30 -13.83
CA ASP A 20 -15.93 -18.51 -15.06
C ASP A 20 -16.09 -17.01 -14.79
N GLN A 21 -15.43 -16.51 -13.73
CA GLN A 21 -15.04 -15.11 -13.75
C GLN A 21 -13.73 -15.07 -14.54
N GLN A 22 -13.77 -14.52 -15.75
CA GLN A 22 -12.56 -14.11 -16.47
C GLN A 22 -11.70 -13.33 -15.47
N GLN A 23 -10.57 -13.94 -15.08
CA GLN A 23 -9.63 -13.32 -14.17
C GLN A 23 -9.07 -12.10 -14.92
N GLN A 24 -9.61 -10.91 -14.61
CA GLN A 24 -9.22 -9.69 -15.30
C GLN A 24 -7.72 -9.50 -15.08
N GLN A 25 -6.94 -9.65 -16.16
CA GLN A 25 -5.50 -9.53 -16.08
C GLN A 25 -5.16 -8.06 -15.83
N LEU A 26 -4.56 -7.79 -14.67
CA LEU A 26 -4.12 -6.44 -14.31
C LEU A 26 -3.03 -5.98 -15.29
N PRO A 27 -3.04 -4.70 -15.70
CA PRO A 27 -1.95 -4.16 -16.51
C PRO A 27 -0.64 -4.20 -15.71
N VAL A 28 0.47 -4.41 -16.43
CA VAL A 28 1.81 -4.51 -15.85
C VAL A 28 2.63 -3.33 -16.31
N PHE A 29 3.24 -2.61 -15.37
CA PHE A 29 4.12 -1.47 -15.66
C PHE A 29 5.53 -1.74 -15.14
N ARG A 30 6.53 -1.38 -15.94
CA ARG A 30 7.95 -1.40 -15.54
C ARG A 30 8.29 -0.07 -14.88
N ILE A 31 8.65 -0.11 -13.61
CA ILE A 31 9.12 1.05 -12.84
C ILE A 31 10.64 0.97 -12.74
N ASN A 32 11.36 1.89 -13.39
CA ASN A 32 12.82 1.92 -13.34
C ASN A 32 13.31 2.91 -12.27
N LEU A 33 13.97 2.40 -11.23
CA LEU A 33 14.49 3.16 -10.10
C LEU A 33 15.66 4.08 -10.47
N GLN A 34 16.28 3.87 -11.63
CA GLN A 34 17.31 4.76 -12.17
C GLN A 34 16.75 5.99 -12.89
N ASN A 35 15.44 6.02 -13.18
CA ASN A 35 14.81 7.24 -13.66
C ASN A 35 14.79 8.29 -12.54
N ALA A 36 14.74 9.57 -12.94
CA ALA A 36 14.47 10.66 -12.02
C ALA A 36 13.21 10.33 -11.20
N PRO A 37 13.22 10.54 -9.87
CA PRO A 37 12.10 10.15 -9.01
C PRO A 37 10.73 10.62 -9.53
N GLU A 38 10.66 11.85 -10.04
CA GLU A 38 9.47 12.47 -10.60
C GLU A 38 8.89 11.73 -11.83
N ASP A 39 9.71 10.97 -12.55
CA ASP A 39 9.32 10.26 -13.77
C ASP A 39 9.02 8.77 -13.54
N ARG A 40 9.33 8.21 -12.37
CA ARG A 40 9.25 6.76 -12.11
C ARG A 40 7.84 6.18 -12.28
N PHE A 41 6.82 6.92 -11.87
CA PHE A 41 5.41 6.49 -11.93
C PHE A 41 4.62 7.15 -13.06
N LYS A 42 5.28 7.87 -13.97
CA LYS A 42 4.62 8.64 -15.01
C LYS A 42 3.70 7.78 -15.89
N ASP A 43 4.17 6.60 -16.32
CA ASP A 43 3.41 5.72 -17.20
C ASP A 43 2.11 5.18 -16.57
N PRO A 44 2.13 4.51 -15.39
CA PRO A 44 0.89 4.04 -14.78
C PRO A 44 -0.05 5.20 -14.42
N VAL A 45 0.47 6.34 -13.93
CA VAL A 45 -0.38 7.48 -13.58
C VAL A 45 -1.02 8.11 -14.82
N THR A 46 -0.29 8.19 -15.93
CA THR A 46 -0.85 8.68 -17.20
C THR A 46 -1.95 7.75 -17.71
N HIS A 47 -1.72 6.42 -17.63
CA HIS A 47 -2.69 5.42 -18.05
C HIS A 47 -4.01 5.51 -17.27
N PHE A 48 -3.93 5.67 -15.96
CA PHE A 48 -5.10 5.70 -15.07
C PHE A 48 -5.58 7.11 -14.72
N LYS A 49 -5.06 8.16 -15.36
CA LYS A 49 -5.33 9.55 -14.96
C LYS A 49 -6.83 9.85 -14.80
N PRO A 50 -7.73 9.51 -15.74
CA PRO A 50 -9.16 9.77 -15.57
C PRO A 50 -9.77 9.09 -14.34
N GLN A 51 -9.39 7.85 -14.08
CA GLN A 51 -9.88 7.05 -12.95
C GLN A 51 -9.33 7.57 -11.62
N ILE A 52 -8.05 7.96 -11.59
CA ILE A 52 -7.42 8.56 -10.41
C ILE A 52 -8.10 9.90 -10.07
N THR A 53 -8.31 10.77 -11.06
CA THR A 53 -8.99 12.06 -10.82
C THR A 53 -10.42 11.84 -10.31
N LYS A 54 -11.18 10.92 -10.92
CA LYS A 54 -12.53 10.57 -10.43
C LYS A 54 -12.50 10.12 -8.96
N LEU A 55 -11.56 9.25 -8.59
CA LEU A 55 -11.44 8.75 -7.22
C LEU A 55 -11.05 9.87 -6.25
N LEU A 56 -10.15 10.78 -6.64
CA LEU A 56 -9.81 11.94 -5.82
C LEU A 56 -11.02 12.84 -5.56
N ASP A 57 -11.84 13.10 -6.58
CA ASP A 57 -13.07 13.89 -6.45
C ASP A 57 -14.09 13.20 -5.51
N GLU A 58 -14.15 11.87 -5.51
CA GLU A 58 -15.01 11.09 -4.61
C GLU A 58 -14.52 11.10 -3.15
N TYR A 59 -13.21 11.15 -2.93
CA TYR A 59 -12.61 11.26 -1.60
C TYR A 59 -12.63 12.68 -1.02
N GLU A 60 -12.62 13.72 -1.87
CA GLU A 60 -12.51 15.13 -1.45
C GLU A 60 -13.47 15.51 -0.29
N PRO A 61 -14.77 15.12 -0.31
CA PRO A 61 -15.70 15.46 0.77
C PRO A 61 -15.36 14.84 2.13
N TYR A 62 -14.56 13.77 2.16
CA TYR A 62 -14.18 13.04 3.36
C TYR A 62 -12.87 13.55 3.97
N PHE A 63 -12.14 14.42 3.26
CA PHE A 63 -10.86 14.95 3.74
C PHE A 63 -11.06 15.93 4.90
N PRO A 64 -10.53 15.63 6.10
CA PRO A 64 -10.61 16.57 7.21
C PRO A 64 -9.80 17.82 6.88
N THR A 65 -10.44 18.99 6.87
CA THR A 65 -9.80 20.27 6.50
C THR A 65 -8.52 20.55 7.28
N GLN A 66 -8.47 20.13 8.55
CA GLN A 66 -7.31 20.27 9.42
C GLN A 66 -6.11 19.44 8.93
N ILE A 67 -6.37 18.23 8.43
CA ILE A 67 -5.33 17.35 7.87
C ILE A 67 -4.84 17.91 6.53
N VAL A 68 -5.74 18.36 5.66
CA VAL A 68 -5.36 19.00 4.38
C VAL A 68 -4.42 20.19 4.62
N LYS A 69 -4.80 21.10 5.51
CA LYS A 69 -3.97 22.27 5.88
C LYS A 69 -2.64 21.87 6.53
N MET A 70 -2.62 20.78 7.29
CA MET A 70 -1.39 20.27 7.88
C MET A 70 -0.42 19.80 6.80
N PHE A 71 -0.89 19.03 5.81
CA PHE A 71 -0.05 18.67 4.66
C PHE A 71 0.35 19.90 3.84
N GLU A 72 -0.56 20.84 3.60
CA GLU A 72 -0.25 22.09 2.89
C GLU A 72 0.88 22.89 3.56
N TYR A 73 0.90 22.96 4.89
CA TYR A 73 1.88 23.76 5.64
C TYR A 73 3.20 23.03 5.94
N PHE A 74 3.17 21.69 6.06
CA PHE A 74 4.30 20.89 6.53
C PHE A 74 4.89 19.93 5.48
N ASP A 75 4.45 19.97 4.22
CA ASP A 75 4.98 19.11 3.17
C ASP A 75 6.51 19.24 2.98
N TRP A 76 7.06 20.45 3.19
CA TRP A 76 8.50 20.73 3.16
C TRP A 76 9.30 19.89 4.15
N VAL A 77 8.69 19.46 5.26
CA VAL A 77 9.35 18.59 6.24
C VAL A 77 9.58 17.20 5.65
N ILE A 78 8.59 16.67 4.93
CA ILE A 78 8.71 15.40 4.20
C ILE A 78 9.74 15.56 3.07
N GLN A 79 9.73 16.69 2.36
CA GLN A 79 10.76 16.98 1.35
C GLN A 79 12.17 16.99 1.95
N TRP A 80 12.34 17.53 3.17
CA TRP A 80 13.64 17.61 3.83
C TRP A 80 14.17 16.23 4.27
N TYR A 81 13.33 15.41 4.92
CA TYR A 81 13.76 14.10 5.43
C TYR A 81 13.69 12.97 4.41
N HIS A 82 12.80 13.08 3.42
CA HIS A 82 12.51 12.07 2.41
C HIS A 82 12.41 12.68 1.01
N PRO A 83 13.46 13.37 0.51
CA PRO A 83 13.42 14.13 -0.74
C PRO A 83 13.04 13.28 -1.95
N GLU A 84 13.54 12.03 -2.01
CA GLU A 84 13.24 11.11 -3.10
C GLU A 84 11.77 10.70 -3.12
N ARG A 85 11.18 10.34 -1.97
CA ARG A 85 9.76 9.96 -1.84
C ARG A 85 8.85 11.15 -2.19
N TYR A 86 9.22 12.34 -1.71
CA TYR A 86 8.52 13.57 -2.03
C TYR A 86 8.55 13.85 -3.55
N ALA A 87 9.70 13.69 -4.19
CA ALA A 87 9.85 13.91 -5.63
C ALA A 87 9.01 12.92 -6.47
N GLU A 88 8.93 11.65 -6.08
CA GLU A 88 8.02 10.69 -6.75
C GLU A 88 6.55 11.16 -6.68
N ILE A 89 6.11 11.59 -5.51
CA ILE A 89 4.75 12.10 -5.29
C ILE A 89 4.51 13.40 -6.06
N ALA A 90 5.50 14.29 -6.12
CA ALA A 90 5.44 15.52 -6.93
C ALA A 90 5.34 15.23 -8.43
N GLY A 91 6.02 14.19 -8.91
CA GLY A 91 5.87 13.68 -10.27
C GLY A 91 4.45 13.20 -10.55
N ILE A 92 3.90 12.40 -9.64
CA ILE A 92 2.52 11.91 -9.70
C ILE A 92 1.53 13.07 -9.73
N SER A 93 1.65 14.04 -8.81
CA SER A 93 0.71 15.16 -8.70
C SER A 93 0.71 16.03 -9.96
N LYS A 94 1.87 16.25 -10.58
CA LYS A 94 1.99 16.95 -11.86
C LYS A 94 1.27 16.25 -13.00
N VAL A 95 1.35 14.91 -13.08
CA VAL A 95 0.65 14.14 -14.13
C VAL A 95 -0.86 14.19 -13.92
N ILE A 96 -1.33 14.01 -12.68
CA ILE A 96 -2.75 14.09 -12.33
C ILE A 96 -3.29 15.51 -12.59
N GLY A 97 -2.50 16.54 -12.28
CA GLY A 97 -2.94 17.94 -12.27
C GLY A 97 -3.61 18.34 -10.97
N ALA A 98 -3.22 17.72 -9.86
CA ALA A 98 -3.70 18.00 -8.51
C ALA A 98 -2.63 18.70 -7.67
N GLU A 99 -3.03 19.36 -6.60
CA GLU A 99 -2.10 20.02 -5.67
C GLU A 99 -1.24 18.97 -4.95
N ASN A 100 0.06 19.22 -4.84
CA ASN A 100 1.01 18.23 -4.34
C ASN A 100 0.66 17.74 -2.93
N HIS A 101 0.24 18.65 -2.04
CA HIS A 101 -0.09 18.30 -0.66
C HIS A 101 -1.31 17.36 -0.56
N ILE A 102 -2.25 17.41 -1.51
CA ILE A 102 -3.39 16.48 -1.58
C ILE A 102 -2.91 15.09 -1.96
N VAL A 103 -2.08 14.99 -3.02
CA VAL A 103 -1.53 13.69 -3.47
C VAL A 103 -0.58 13.10 -2.42
N LEU A 104 0.17 13.97 -1.74
CA LEU A 104 1.01 13.60 -0.60
C LEU A 104 0.16 13.04 0.54
N MET A 105 -0.90 13.74 0.95
CA MET A 105 -1.83 13.24 1.98
C MET A 105 -2.40 11.86 1.61
N VAL A 106 -2.86 11.68 0.37
CA VAL A 106 -3.42 10.39 -0.11
C VAL A 106 -2.37 9.28 -0.10
N ASN A 107 -1.11 9.57 -0.42
CA ASN A 107 -0.01 8.60 -0.31
C ASN A 107 0.29 8.15 1.13
N TYR A 108 -0.23 8.89 2.11
CA TYR A 108 -0.10 8.60 3.53
C TYR A 108 -1.43 8.11 4.15
N VAL A 109 -2.51 7.97 3.36
CA VAL A 109 -3.84 7.55 3.86
C VAL A 109 -3.80 6.18 4.56
N TYR A 110 -2.92 5.29 4.10
CA TYR A 110 -2.71 3.97 4.67
C TYR A 110 -2.18 3.97 6.11
N GLU A 111 -1.57 5.07 6.57
CA GLU A 111 -1.17 5.21 7.97
C GLU A 111 -2.38 5.47 8.88
N PHE A 112 -3.53 5.84 8.30
CA PHE A 112 -4.75 6.16 9.04
C PHE A 112 -5.80 5.06 8.96
N GLU A 113 -6.03 4.46 7.78
CA GLU A 113 -7.13 3.50 7.59
C GLU A 113 -6.91 2.52 6.42
N SER A 114 -7.00 1.21 6.69
CA SER A 114 -7.06 0.10 5.75
C SER A 114 -7.48 -1.19 6.46
N PHE A 115 -8.39 -1.96 5.87
CA PHE A 115 -8.74 -3.30 6.36
C PHE A 115 -8.03 -4.36 5.52
N CYS A 116 -7.47 -5.35 6.19
CA CYS A 116 -6.56 -6.30 5.55
C CYS A 116 -6.72 -7.69 6.17
N THR A 117 -6.76 -8.72 5.32
CA THR A 117 -6.60 -10.12 5.73
C THR A 117 -5.39 -10.72 5.04
N SER A 118 -4.47 -11.31 5.80
CA SER A 118 -3.27 -11.97 5.25
C SER A 118 -3.20 -13.42 5.75
N LEU A 119 -2.81 -14.34 4.86
CA LEU A 119 -2.71 -15.77 5.13
C LEU A 119 -1.39 -16.30 4.60
N ILE A 120 -0.63 -16.96 5.48
CA ILE A 120 0.58 -17.70 5.12
C ILE A 120 0.34 -19.18 5.42
N ALA A 121 0.50 -20.03 4.42
CA ALA A 121 0.35 -21.48 4.54
C ALA A 121 1.60 -22.18 4.01
N LYS A 122 2.01 -23.25 4.70
CA LYS A 122 3.05 -24.17 4.25
C LYS A 122 2.39 -25.47 3.81
N GLN A 123 2.55 -25.83 2.55
CA GLN A 123 2.11 -27.10 2.00
C GLN A 123 2.98 -28.26 2.50
N LYS A 124 2.51 -29.50 2.31
CA LYS A 124 3.21 -30.72 2.75
C LYS A 124 4.58 -30.89 2.10
N ASP A 125 4.73 -30.45 0.86
CA ASP A 125 5.97 -30.47 0.09
C ASP A 125 6.95 -29.33 0.46
N GLY A 126 6.54 -28.43 1.36
CA GLY A 126 7.34 -27.30 1.80
C GLY A 126 7.08 -26.00 1.04
N LEU A 127 6.20 -25.99 0.03
CA LEU A 127 5.83 -24.77 -0.68
C LEU A 127 5.12 -23.78 0.26
N ILE A 128 5.59 -22.54 0.28
CA ILE A 128 4.97 -21.44 1.02
C ILE A 128 4.00 -20.70 0.09
N ILE A 129 2.74 -20.62 0.51
CA ILE A 129 1.71 -19.78 -0.12
C ILE A 129 1.50 -18.56 0.78
N HIS A 130 1.56 -17.37 0.18
CA HIS A 130 1.18 -16.13 0.84
C HIS A 130 0.04 -15.49 0.05
N MET A 131 -1.12 -15.34 0.68
CA MET A 131 -2.30 -14.70 0.13
C MET A 131 -2.67 -13.49 0.96
N ARG A 132 -3.27 -12.48 0.33
CA ARG A 132 -3.88 -11.37 1.05
C ARG A 132 -5.16 -10.89 0.37
N MET A 133 -6.01 -10.26 1.17
CA MET A 133 -7.12 -9.40 0.75
C MET A 133 -6.83 -8.00 1.28
N LEU A 134 -7.20 -7.00 0.48
CA LEU A 134 -6.96 -5.60 0.74
C LEU A 134 -8.27 -4.87 0.48
N ASP A 135 -8.83 -4.29 1.54
CA ASP A 135 -10.14 -3.68 1.51
C ASP A 135 -9.97 -2.15 1.68
N PHE A 136 -10.56 -1.42 0.74
CA PHE A 136 -10.57 0.03 0.66
C PHE A 136 -11.99 0.53 0.51
N ASP A 137 -12.24 1.74 0.99
CA ASP A 137 -13.39 2.53 0.53
C ASP A 137 -13.30 2.75 -0.98
N PHE A 138 -14.45 2.91 -1.64
CA PHE A 138 -14.54 2.99 -3.11
C PHE A 138 -13.89 1.77 -3.81
N PRO A 139 -14.38 0.55 -3.53
CA PRO A 139 -13.75 -0.68 -3.98
C PRO A 139 -13.79 -0.85 -5.51
N ASP A 140 -14.76 -0.27 -6.19
CA ASP A 140 -14.87 -0.36 -7.65
C ASP A 140 -13.88 0.60 -8.34
N GLU A 141 -13.74 1.81 -7.81
CA GLU A 141 -12.78 2.80 -8.26
C GLU A 141 -11.34 2.35 -8.01
N THR A 142 -11.04 1.82 -6.82
CA THR A 142 -9.71 1.31 -6.48
C THR A 142 -9.31 0.10 -7.34
N ARG A 143 -10.24 -0.81 -7.66
CA ARG A 143 -10.02 -1.89 -8.65
C ARG A 143 -9.65 -1.35 -10.03
N ASN A 144 -10.30 -0.27 -10.47
CA ASN A 144 -10.08 0.34 -11.78
C ASN A 144 -8.72 1.03 -11.94
N ILE A 145 -8.00 1.26 -10.84
CA ILE A 145 -6.63 1.80 -10.84
C ILE A 145 -5.60 0.79 -10.35
N THR A 146 -5.98 -0.47 -10.15
CA THR A 146 -5.06 -1.52 -9.68
C THR A 146 -4.18 -2.01 -10.82
N TYR A 147 -2.88 -2.17 -10.54
CA TYR A 147 -1.90 -2.67 -11.51
C TYR A 147 -0.77 -3.46 -10.85
N ILE A 148 0.00 -4.19 -11.65
CA ILE A 148 1.25 -4.83 -11.22
C ILE A 148 2.42 -3.93 -11.58
N ALA A 149 3.16 -3.46 -10.58
CA ALA A 149 4.42 -2.76 -10.77
C ALA A 149 5.58 -3.75 -10.69
N GLN A 150 6.37 -3.86 -11.75
CA GLN A 150 7.65 -4.55 -11.72
C GLN A 150 8.77 -3.52 -11.57
N PHE A 151 9.50 -3.57 -10.47
CA PHE A 151 10.58 -2.63 -10.16
C PHE A 151 11.89 -3.15 -10.70
N TYR A 152 12.58 -2.28 -11.44
CA TYR A 152 13.88 -2.52 -12.03
C TYR A 152 14.88 -1.47 -11.58
N ASP A 153 16.13 -1.86 -11.55
CA ASP A 153 17.29 -1.00 -11.35
C ASP A 153 18.12 -1.07 -12.63
N GLY A 154 17.92 -0.08 -13.52
CA GLY A 154 18.34 -0.20 -14.91
C GLY A 154 17.60 -1.37 -15.57
N ASP A 155 18.33 -2.38 -16.01
CA ASP A 155 17.79 -3.60 -16.63
C ASP A 155 17.64 -4.78 -15.65
N GLN A 156 18.08 -4.63 -14.41
CA GLN A 156 17.96 -5.69 -13.40
C GLN A 156 16.58 -5.65 -12.74
N TYR A 157 15.81 -6.74 -12.88
CA TYR A 157 14.59 -6.94 -12.08
C TYR A 157 14.95 -7.03 -10.59
N LYS A 158 14.21 -6.31 -9.74
CA LYS A 158 14.40 -6.35 -8.28
C LYS A 158 13.24 -7.06 -7.58
N TYR A 159 12.02 -6.57 -7.76
CA TYR A 159 10.81 -7.09 -7.10
C TYR A 159 9.55 -6.63 -7.85
N GLU A 160 8.40 -7.16 -7.46
CA GLU A 160 7.10 -6.72 -7.98
C GLU A 160 6.11 -6.43 -6.85
N SER A 161 5.12 -5.58 -7.13
CA SER A 161 4.12 -5.12 -6.18
C SER A 161 2.76 -5.00 -6.86
N VAL A 162 1.70 -5.27 -6.13
CA VAL A 162 0.34 -4.86 -6.51
C VAL A 162 0.16 -3.43 -6.03
N MET A 163 -0.13 -2.51 -6.94
CA MET A 163 -0.15 -1.05 -6.69
C MET A 163 -1.48 -0.45 -7.13
N PHE A 164 -1.79 0.73 -6.58
CA PHE A 164 -2.87 1.59 -7.05
C PHE A 164 -2.29 2.79 -7.81
N GLY A 165 -2.93 3.19 -8.91
CA GLY A 165 -2.58 4.40 -9.66
C GLY A 165 -2.60 5.62 -8.75
N GLY A 166 -1.53 6.42 -8.78
CA GLY A 166 -1.40 7.60 -7.92
C GLY A 166 -0.74 7.34 -6.55
N LEU A 167 -0.44 6.09 -6.20
CA LEU A 167 0.34 5.76 -5.01
C LEU A 167 1.77 5.32 -5.37
N ALA A 168 2.76 5.90 -4.69
CA ALA A 168 4.18 5.52 -4.75
C ALA A 168 4.58 4.58 -3.60
N ALA A 169 3.84 4.64 -2.48
CA ALA A 169 4.00 3.72 -1.35
C ALA A 169 3.33 2.37 -1.63
N MET A 170 3.89 1.27 -1.12
CA MET A 170 3.41 -0.09 -1.41
C MET A 170 3.01 -0.88 -0.17
N GLN A 171 2.02 -1.75 -0.33
CA GLN A 171 1.40 -2.49 0.78
C GLN A 171 1.49 -3.99 0.62
N THR A 172 1.91 -4.43 -0.57
CA THR A 172 2.06 -5.83 -0.92
C THR A 172 3.22 -5.96 -1.88
N GLY A 173 4.19 -6.82 -1.60
CA GLY A 173 5.31 -7.01 -2.51
C GLY A 173 5.89 -8.39 -2.48
N PHE A 174 6.56 -8.74 -3.57
CA PHE A 174 7.11 -10.05 -3.82
C PHE A 174 8.49 -9.94 -4.47
N LYS A 175 9.48 -10.58 -3.84
CA LYS A 175 10.81 -10.78 -4.39
C LYS A 175 10.97 -12.25 -4.78
N ARG A 176 11.18 -12.48 -6.08
CA ARG A 176 11.24 -13.82 -6.68
C ARG A 176 12.30 -14.66 -5.97
N ASN A 177 11.95 -15.91 -5.66
CA ASN A 177 12.84 -16.88 -5.00
C ASN A 177 13.41 -16.43 -3.65
N ALA A 178 12.81 -15.41 -3.01
CA ALA A 178 13.30 -14.85 -1.75
C ALA A 178 12.17 -14.76 -0.71
N PHE A 179 11.30 -13.76 -0.80
CA PHE A 179 10.25 -13.52 0.18
C PHE A 179 9.08 -12.72 -0.40
N SER A 180 7.96 -12.71 0.31
CA SER A 180 6.81 -11.84 0.05
C SER A 180 6.39 -11.12 1.33
N ILE A 181 5.80 -9.94 1.19
CA ILE A 181 5.37 -9.09 2.30
C ILE A 181 3.96 -8.56 2.02
N SER A 182 3.12 -8.53 3.05
CA SER A 182 1.87 -7.80 3.08
C SER A 182 1.79 -6.96 4.35
N ILE A 183 1.12 -5.81 4.25
CA ILE A 183 0.83 -4.95 5.39
C ILE A 183 -0.62 -5.14 5.78
N ASN A 184 -0.83 -5.33 7.08
CA ASN A 184 -2.12 -5.16 7.73
C ASN A 184 -2.00 -3.99 8.71
N GLN A 185 -2.99 -3.09 8.68
CA GLN A 185 -3.09 -2.05 9.71
C GLN A 185 -3.21 -2.70 11.09
N ARG A 186 -2.59 -2.06 12.05
CA ARG A 186 -2.76 -2.39 13.46
C ARG A 186 -3.36 -1.16 14.14
N GLU A 187 -4.61 -1.27 14.57
CA GLU A 187 -5.24 -0.20 15.33
C GLU A 187 -4.46 0.02 16.65
N PRO A 188 -4.17 1.28 17.01
CA PRO A 188 -3.68 1.60 18.34
C PRO A 188 -4.70 1.15 19.39
N SER A 189 -4.24 0.47 20.44
CA SER A 189 -5.12 0.10 21.56
C SER A 189 -5.62 1.38 22.25
N ASP A 190 -6.94 1.57 22.26
CA ASP A 190 -7.67 2.66 22.92
C ASP A 190 -7.19 4.09 22.58
N GLN A 191 -7.52 4.55 21.37
CA GLN A 191 -7.43 5.96 20.95
C GLN A 191 -8.36 6.88 21.78
N LYS A 192 -8.03 7.12 23.05
CA LYS A 192 -8.73 8.12 23.89
C LYS A 192 -7.84 9.30 24.27
N ASP A 193 -6.55 9.27 23.93
CA ASP A 193 -5.64 10.36 24.22
C ASP A 193 -5.30 11.17 22.96
N TRP A 194 -5.64 12.45 22.98
CA TRP A 194 -5.31 13.41 21.92
C TRP A 194 -3.79 13.57 21.75
N VAL A 195 -3.02 13.25 22.79
CA VAL A 195 -1.56 13.22 22.76
C VAL A 195 -1.05 12.11 21.83
N ASP A 196 -1.65 10.92 21.86
CA ASP A 196 -1.25 9.82 20.99
C ASP A 196 -1.58 10.10 19.53
N TRP A 197 -2.73 10.74 19.26
CA TRP A 197 -3.06 11.22 17.93
C TRP A 197 -2.04 12.25 17.43
N LEU A 198 -1.68 13.23 18.27
CA LEU A 198 -0.70 14.25 17.91
C LEU A 198 0.69 13.67 17.70
N GLN A 199 1.07 12.66 18.49
CA GLN A 199 2.33 11.94 18.33
C GLN A 199 2.35 11.14 17.02
N ASN A 200 1.28 10.43 16.68
CA ASN A 200 1.18 9.70 15.41
C ASN A 200 1.19 10.64 14.20
N ALA A 201 0.43 11.75 14.26
CA ALA A 201 0.47 12.79 13.25
C ALA A 201 1.88 13.40 13.15
N GLY A 202 2.52 13.69 14.28
CA GLY A 202 3.91 14.15 14.33
C GLY A 202 4.89 13.17 13.69
N MET A 203 4.75 11.87 13.96
CA MET A 203 5.61 10.83 13.37
C MET A 203 5.54 10.75 11.85
N ILE A 204 4.39 11.09 11.24
CA ILE A 204 4.25 11.20 9.79
C ILE A 204 5.16 12.30 9.21
N PHE A 205 5.25 13.44 9.90
CA PHE A 205 6.07 14.59 9.50
C PHE A 205 7.46 14.61 10.14
N LEU A 206 7.87 13.55 10.83
CA LEU A 206 9.23 13.39 11.36
C LEU A 206 9.99 12.36 10.53
N SER A 207 11.27 12.15 10.83
CA SER A 207 12.16 11.23 10.08
C SER A 207 11.83 9.74 10.22
N TYR A 208 10.62 9.38 10.67
CA TYR A 208 10.22 8.00 10.88
C TYR A 208 9.85 7.33 9.56
N ASN A 209 10.16 6.05 9.45
CA ASN A 209 9.74 5.26 8.30
C ASN A 209 8.29 4.83 8.45
N GLN A 210 7.49 5.22 7.48
CA GLN A 210 6.12 4.74 7.34
C GLN A 210 6.14 3.28 6.87
N ALA A 211 5.12 2.50 7.26
CA ALA A 211 5.15 1.04 7.08
C ALA A 211 5.26 0.64 5.60
N ALA A 212 4.52 1.36 4.74
CA ALA A 212 4.51 1.13 3.29
C ALA A 212 5.88 1.43 2.64
N TRP A 213 6.54 2.49 3.09
CA TRP A 213 7.88 2.86 2.61
C TRP A 213 8.96 1.92 3.13
N LEU A 214 8.88 1.50 4.39
CA LEU A 214 9.80 0.51 4.97
C LEU A 214 9.79 -0.82 4.20
N ILE A 215 8.62 -1.25 3.71
CA ILE A 215 8.50 -2.48 2.93
C ILE A 215 9.08 -2.32 1.54
N ARG A 216 8.89 -1.17 0.91
CA ARG A 216 9.59 -0.82 -0.33
C ARG A 216 11.11 -0.91 -0.17
N ASP A 217 11.64 -0.26 0.86
CA ASP A 217 13.08 -0.27 1.16
C ASP A 217 13.57 -1.70 1.43
N THR A 218 12.76 -2.51 2.12
CA THR A 218 13.08 -3.92 2.40
C THR A 218 13.13 -4.77 1.12
N LEU A 219 12.18 -4.60 0.20
CA LEU A 219 12.16 -5.31 -1.07
C LEU A 219 13.34 -4.92 -1.97
N TYR A 220 13.75 -3.66 -1.89
CA TYR A 220 14.90 -3.16 -2.64
C TYR A 220 16.23 -3.66 -2.07
N GLU A 221 16.45 -3.51 -0.76
CA GLU A 221 17.75 -3.75 -0.11
C GLU A 221 18.01 -5.22 0.27
N CYS A 222 16.98 -5.97 0.65
CA CYS A 222 17.17 -7.33 1.15
C CYS A 222 17.09 -8.37 0.04
N GLU A 223 18.05 -9.30 0.02
CA GLU A 223 18.09 -10.40 -0.95
C GLU A 223 17.41 -11.68 -0.47
N ASP A 224 17.17 -11.82 0.84
CA ASP A 224 16.58 -13.02 1.43
C ASP A 224 15.61 -12.71 2.58
N TYR A 225 14.89 -13.76 3.01
CA TYR A 225 13.94 -13.68 4.12
C TYR A 225 14.59 -13.25 5.44
N ALA A 226 15.82 -13.69 5.72
CA ALA A 226 16.47 -13.41 6.99
C ALA A 226 16.80 -11.92 7.14
N CYS A 227 17.30 -11.30 6.07
CA CYS A 227 17.48 -9.85 5.99
C CYS A 227 16.14 -9.13 6.16
N ALA A 228 15.11 -9.54 5.40
CA ALA A 228 13.81 -8.89 5.45
C ALA A 228 13.18 -8.96 6.85
N PHE A 229 13.21 -10.14 7.47
CA PHE A 229 12.73 -10.36 8.84
C PHE A 229 13.46 -9.47 9.84
N LYS A 230 14.79 -9.41 9.76
CA LYS A 230 15.59 -8.56 10.65
C LYS A 230 15.23 -7.08 10.47
N LYS A 231 15.24 -6.57 9.24
CA LYS A 231 14.95 -5.15 8.93
C LYS A 231 13.56 -4.75 9.44
N LEU A 232 12.54 -5.56 9.18
CA LEU A 232 11.15 -5.29 9.58
C LEU A 232 10.89 -5.45 11.09
N SER A 233 11.69 -6.24 11.79
CA SER A 233 11.55 -6.44 13.25
C SER A 233 12.33 -5.42 14.09
N THR A 234 13.34 -4.76 13.51
CA THR A 234 14.22 -3.84 14.27
C THR A 234 14.02 -2.35 13.98
N ILE A 235 13.45 -1.98 12.83
CA ILE A 235 13.26 -0.56 12.48
C ILE A 235 12.01 0.00 13.15
N TYR A 236 12.19 1.09 13.90
CA TYR A 236 11.10 1.88 14.47
C TYR A 236 10.24 2.51 13.36
N ARG A 237 8.93 2.37 13.47
CA ARG A 237 7.93 2.86 12.51
C ARG A 237 7.25 4.12 13.02
N SER A 238 6.56 4.84 12.14
CA SER A 238 5.73 6.01 12.45
C SER A 238 4.47 5.72 13.27
N THR A 239 4.30 4.48 13.73
CA THR A 239 3.24 4.07 14.66
C THR A 239 3.90 3.47 15.90
N HIS A 240 3.40 3.84 17.07
CA HIS A 240 4.03 3.49 18.35
C HIS A 240 4.39 2.00 18.44
N PRO A 241 5.65 1.67 18.79
CA PRO A 241 5.97 0.36 19.33
C PRO A 241 5.16 0.15 20.62
N LEU A 242 4.71 -1.08 20.87
CA LEU A 242 4.32 -1.47 22.22
C LEU A 242 5.50 -1.34 23.19
#